data_AF-A0A7X7PXN0-F1
#
_entry.id   AF-A0A7X7PXN0-F1
#
_cell.length_a   1.000
_cell.length_b   1.000
_cell.length_c   1.000
_cell.angle_alpha   90.00
_cell.angle_beta   90.00
_cell.angle_gamma   90.00
#
_symmetry.space_group_name_H-M   'P 1'
#
loop_
_entity.id
_entity.type
_entity.pdbx_description
1 polymer ?
#
loop_
_entity_poly.entity_id
_entity_poly.type
_entity_poly.pdbx_seq_one_letter_code
_entity_poly.pdbx_strand_id
1 'polypeptide(L)'
;MDPLRSAAIALLLLSLANPTAVFAVGKGTPSFYDRHVFFDNSHSDRALVSSSGWSIAPSTLELIDDKVPVTADRFVSPPNALELTWRSAPGGDWQATIEVTRRYA
;
A
#
# COMPACT_ATOMS: atom_id res chain seq x y z
N MET A 1 -27.84 1.16 -49.53
CA MET A 1 -26.90 1.27 -48.40
C MET A 1 -27.31 2.49 -47.60
N ASP A 2 -27.86 2.29 -46.40
CA ASP A 2 -28.44 3.40 -45.62
C ASP A 2 -27.35 4.30 -45.03
N PRO A 3 -27.34 5.61 -45.33
CA PRO A 3 -26.28 6.52 -44.87
C PRO A 3 -26.27 6.67 -43.35
N LEU A 4 -27.41 6.43 -42.69
CA LEU A 4 -27.56 6.46 -41.23
C LEU A 4 -26.85 5.27 -40.54
N ARG A 5 -26.75 4.11 -41.21
CA ARG A 5 -26.02 2.94 -40.69
C ARG A 5 -24.50 3.12 -40.81
N SER A 6 -24.03 3.74 -41.90
CA SER A 6 -22.61 4.03 -42.11
C SER A 6 -22.06 5.09 -41.15
N ALA A 7 -22.86 6.10 -40.81
CA ALA A 7 -22.46 7.14 -39.85
C ALA A 7 -22.31 6.57 -38.42
N ALA A 8 -23.19 5.66 -38.01
CA ALA A 8 -23.13 5.02 -36.70
C ALA A 8 -21.89 4.12 -36.53
N ILE A 9 -21.51 3.40 -37.59
CA ILE A 9 -20.31 2.55 -37.60
C ILE A 9 -19.03 3.40 -37.56
N ALA A 10 -19.01 4.53 -38.29
CA ALA A 10 -17.88 5.46 -38.26
C ALA A 10 -17.68 6.11 -36.87
N LEU A 11 -18.77 6.44 -36.17
CA LEU A 11 -18.70 6.97 -34.80
C LEU A 11 -18.18 5.92 -33.79
N LEU A 12 -18.55 4.65 -33.97
CA LEU A 12 -18.12 3.54 -33.11
C LEU A 12 -16.65 3.15 -33.32
N LEU A 13 -16.12 3.34 -34.54
CA LEU A 13 -14.71 3.10 -34.85
C LEU A 13 -13.81 4.25 -34.40
N LEU A 14 -14.32 5.49 -34.37
CA LEU A 14 -13.56 6.66 -33.94
C LEU A 14 -13.32 6.68 -32.41
N SER A 15 -14.18 6.03 -31.63
CA SER A 15 -14.01 5.93 -30.16
C SER A 15 -12.94 4.91 -29.74
N LEU A 16 -12.59 3.94 -30.59
CA LEU A 16 -11.50 2.98 -30.33
C LEU A 16 -10.09 3.60 -30.50
N ALA A 17 -9.99 4.74 -31.18
CA ALA A 17 -8.71 5.38 -31.50
C ALA A 17 -8.19 6.33 -30.41
N ASN A 18 -8.88 6.44 -29.26
CA ASN A 18 -8.52 7.37 -28.19
C ASN A 18 -7.94 6.62 -26.97
N PRO A 19 -6.61 6.37 -26.91
CA PRO A 19 -5.98 5.56 -25.85
C PRO A 19 -6.07 6.19 -24.45
N THR A 20 -6.53 7.44 -24.32
CA THR A 20 -6.76 8.10 -23.03
C THR A 20 -8.06 7.67 -22.34
N ALA A 21 -9.02 7.08 -23.04
CA ALA A 21 -10.31 6.71 -22.46
C ALA A 21 -10.32 5.33 -21.77
N VAL A 22 -9.34 4.45 -22.07
CA VAL A 22 -9.36 3.05 -21.60
C VAL A 22 -8.72 2.87 -20.21
N PHE A 23 -7.92 3.83 -19.73
CA PHE A 23 -7.21 3.71 -18.45
C PHE A 23 -7.61 4.77 -17.42
N ALA A 24 -8.88 5.15 -17.37
CA ALA A 24 -9.44 5.66 -16.12
C ALA A 24 -9.72 4.48 -15.18
N VAL A 25 -8.66 3.78 -14.72
CA VAL A 25 -8.77 3.00 -13.49
C VAL A 25 -9.06 4.03 -12.41
N GLY A 26 -10.34 4.19 -12.08
CA GLY A 26 -10.75 5.03 -10.98
C GLY A 26 -9.95 4.57 -9.77
N LYS A 27 -9.16 5.48 -9.17
CA LYS A 27 -8.73 5.29 -7.79
C LYS A 27 -10.03 5.26 -7.00
N GLY A 28 -10.51 4.06 -6.68
CA GLY A 28 -11.75 3.88 -5.94
C GLY A 28 -11.69 4.77 -4.70
N THR A 29 -12.78 5.49 -4.42
CA THR A 29 -12.89 6.22 -3.17
C THR A 29 -12.58 5.25 -2.03
N PRO A 30 -11.61 5.56 -1.15
CA PRO A 30 -11.29 4.70 -0.04
C PRO A 30 -12.57 4.36 0.71
N SER A 31 -12.86 3.06 0.81
CA SER A 31 -14.03 2.60 1.53
C SER A 31 -13.93 3.10 2.99
N PHE A 32 -15.04 3.11 3.73
CA PHE A 32 -14.97 3.43 5.15
C PHE A 32 -13.97 2.52 5.90
N TYR A 33 -13.86 1.26 5.45
CA TYR A 33 -12.92 0.28 5.96
C TYR A 33 -11.45 0.71 5.77
N ASP A 34 -11.08 1.21 4.58
CA ASP A 34 -9.70 1.60 4.24
C ASP A 34 -9.17 2.78 5.08
N ARG A 35 -10.05 3.51 5.78
CA ARG A 35 -9.66 4.66 6.62
C ARG A 35 -9.07 4.23 7.97
N HIS A 36 -9.26 2.98 8.36
CA HIS A 36 -8.83 2.46 9.66
C HIS A 36 -7.75 1.39 9.54
N VAL A 37 -7.22 1.17 8.33
CA VAL A 37 -6.13 0.21 8.08
C VAL A 37 -4.78 0.92 8.26
N PHE A 38 -4.03 0.49 9.28
CA PHE A 38 -2.65 0.96 9.52
C PHE A 38 -1.63 0.20 8.67
N PHE A 39 -1.90 -1.10 8.45
CA PHE A 39 -1.09 -1.99 7.63
C PHE A 39 -1.99 -3.11 7.10
N ASP A 40 -1.81 -3.46 5.84
CA ASP A 40 -2.36 -4.69 5.26
C ASP A 40 -1.22 -5.46 4.62
N ASN A 41 -0.51 -4.82 3.68
CA ASN A 41 0.64 -5.40 3.01
C ASN A 41 1.67 -4.32 2.62
N SER A 42 2.94 -4.74 2.52
CA SER A 42 4.04 -3.96 1.94
C SER A 42 4.29 -4.37 0.49
N HIS A 43 4.61 -3.40 -0.36
CA HIS A 43 5.14 -3.66 -1.71
C HIS A 43 6.65 -3.98 -1.71
N SER A 44 7.36 -3.57 -0.66
CA SER A 44 8.78 -3.89 -0.44
C SER A 44 8.88 -5.20 0.32
N ASP A 45 9.79 -6.09 -0.10
CA ASP A 45 10.02 -7.39 0.54
C ASP A 45 10.96 -7.31 1.76
N ARG A 46 11.55 -6.13 2.03
CA ARG A 46 12.58 -5.97 3.07
C ARG A 46 12.05 -5.32 4.35
N ALA A 47 11.43 -4.15 4.23
CA ALA A 47 10.89 -3.40 5.35
C ALA A 47 9.79 -2.43 4.88
N LEU A 48 8.89 -2.06 5.80
CA LEU A 48 7.81 -1.13 5.51
C LEU A 48 8.35 0.30 5.40
N VAL A 49 8.27 0.88 4.20
CA VAL A 49 8.78 2.23 3.92
C VAL A 49 8.14 3.30 4.81
N SER A 50 6.83 3.22 5.03
CA SER A 50 6.05 4.13 5.89
C SER A 50 6.10 3.72 7.36
N SER A 51 7.29 3.38 7.85
CA SER A 51 7.53 3.09 9.26
C SER A 51 8.77 3.80 9.77
N SER A 52 8.94 3.80 11.09
CA SER A 52 10.18 4.23 11.74
C SER A 52 10.32 3.54 13.09
N GLY A 53 11.51 3.57 13.67
CA GLY A 53 11.71 3.11 15.02
C GLY A 53 13.04 3.52 15.63
N TRP A 54 13.19 3.26 16.92
CA TRP A 54 14.43 3.45 17.67
C TRP A 54 14.42 2.60 18.94
N SER A 55 15.59 2.41 19.56
CA SER A 55 15.72 1.78 20.87
C SER A 55 16.82 2.41 21.71
N ILE A 56 16.61 2.45 23.03
CA ILE A 56 17.57 2.85 24.05
C ILE A 56 17.91 1.61 24.88
N ALA A 57 19.20 1.28 24.95
CA ALA A 57 19.69 0.16 25.75
C ALA A 57 19.31 0.32 27.24
N PRO A 58 19.03 -0.77 27.97
CA PRO A 58 19.18 -2.18 27.58
C PRO A 58 18.02 -2.76 26.73
N SER A 59 17.01 -1.97 26.36
CA SER A 59 15.97 -2.42 25.43
C SER A 59 16.50 -2.51 24.00
N THR A 60 15.90 -3.37 23.19
CA THR A 60 16.29 -3.58 21.78
C THR A 60 15.06 -3.64 20.88
N LEU A 61 15.23 -3.22 19.63
CA LEU A 61 14.25 -3.35 18.57
C LEU A 61 15.00 -3.68 17.27
N GLU A 62 14.59 -4.74 16.59
CA GLU A 62 15.15 -5.08 15.28
C GLU A 62 14.55 -4.17 14.20
N LEU A 63 15.42 -3.47 13.49
CA LEU A 63 15.08 -2.57 12.40
C LEU A 63 16.02 -2.80 11.23
N ILE A 64 15.51 -2.49 10.04
CA ILE A 64 16.31 -2.44 8.82
C ILE A 64 16.27 -1.00 8.30
N ASP A 65 17.41 -0.32 8.31
CA ASP A 65 17.51 1.07 7.84
C ASP A 65 16.50 1.98 8.57
N ASP A 66 16.38 1.82 9.89
CA ASP A 66 15.40 2.46 10.79
C ASP A 66 13.93 2.16 10.46
N LYS A 67 13.64 1.10 9.69
CA LYS A 67 12.29 0.64 9.32
C LYS A 67 11.95 -0.71 9.94
N VAL A 68 10.66 -0.93 10.16
CA VAL A 68 10.12 -2.21 10.65
C VAL A 68 10.21 -3.25 9.52
N PRO A 69 10.88 -4.41 9.75
CA PRO A 69 10.99 -5.48 8.77
C PRO A 69 9.62 -6.06 8.37
N VAL A 70 9.58 -6.69 7.19
CA VAL A 70 8.42 -7.48 6.76
C VAL A 70 8.80 -8.92 6.49
N THR A 71 7.86 -9.83 6.67
CA THR A 71 8.06 -11.26 6.44
C THR A 71 6.93 -11.84 5.60
N ALA A 72 7.26 -12.80 4.74
CA ALA A 72 6.31 -13.60 3.97
C ALA A 72 6.06 -14.98 4.62
N ASP A 73 6.74 -15.32 5.71
CA ASP A 73 6.66 -16.65 6.32
C ASP A 73 5.33 -16.88 7.06
N ARG A 74 4.78 -15.82 7.66
CA ARG A 74 3.51 -15.86 8.40
C ARG A 74 2.75 -14.56 8.22
N PHE A 75 1.56 -14.65 7.62
CA PHE A 75 0.68 -13.50 7.39
C PHE A 75 -0.79 -13.88 7.57
N VAL A 76 -1.64 -12.86 7.78
CA VAL A 76 -3.11 -13.01 7.81
C VAL A 76 -3.68 -12.72 6.43
N SER A 77 -3.36 -11.55 5.90
CA SER A 77 -3.59 -11.17 4.50
C SER A 77 -2.31 -11.45 3.71
N PRO A 78 -2.34 -12.21 2.61
CA PRO A 78 -1.19 -12.29 1.72
C PRO A 78 -0.86 -10.93 1.09
N PRO A 79 0.40 -10.65 0.71
CA PRO A 79 1.55 -11.56 0.77
C PRO A 79 2.46 -11.46 2.02
N ASN A 80 2.31 -10.47 2.91
CA ASN A 80 3.27 -10.28 3.99
C ASN A 80 2.70 -9.69 5.29
N ALA A 81 3.49 -9.76 6.34
CA ALA A 81 3.21 -9.15 7.65
C ALA A 81 4.40 -8.33 8.14
N LEU A 82 4.17 -7.45 9.11
CA LEU A 82 5.25 -6.80 9.85
C LEU A 82 5.87 -7.77 10.84
N GLU A 83 7.20 -7.81 10.86
CA GLU A 83 7.97 -8.60 11.82
C GLU A 83 8.48 -7.67 12.92
N LEU A 84 7.87 -7.76 14.10
CA LEU A 84 8.25 -6.97 15.26
C LEU A 84 9.03 -7.87 16.24
N THR A 85 10.36 -7.70 16.27
CA THR A 85 11.24 -8.37 17.22
C THR A 85 11.82 -7.34 18.17
N TRP A 86 11.51 -7.44 19.46
CA TRP A 86 11.93 -6.48 20.48
C TRP A 86 12.22 -7.14 21.81
N ARG A 87 12.97 -6.42 22.66
CA ARG A 87 13.15 -6.74 24.07
C ARG A 87 12.94 -5.47 24.90
N SER A 88 11.98 -5.53 25.81
CA SER A 88 11.83 -4.50 26.85
C SER A 88 12.69 -4.86 28.06
N ALA A 89 13.53 -3.93 28.52
CA ALA A 89 14.36 -4.11 29.70
C ALA A 89 14.32 -2.87 30.61
N PRO A 90 14.42 -3.03 31.95
CA PRO A 90 14.40 -1.90 32.88
C PRO A 90 15.49 -0.89 32.57
N GLY A 91 15.13 0.40 32.58
CA GLY A 91 16.05 1.50 32.26
C GLY A 91 16.31 1.71 30.76
N GLY A 92 15.69 0.92 29.89
CA GLY A 92 15.73 1.09 28.44
C GLY A 92 14.34 1.37 27.87
N ASP A 93 14.29 1.66 26.58
CA ASP A 93 13.03 1.95 25.88
C ASP A 93 13.12 1.55 24.39
N TRP A 94 11.99 1.42 23.72
CA TRP A 94 11.94 1.23 22.28
C TRP A 94 10.62 1.76 21.73
N GLN A 95 10.66 2.18 20.46
CA GLN A 95 9.48 2.66 19.77
C GLN A 95 9.50 2.16 18.33
N ALA A 96 8.36 1.67 17.87
CA ALA A 96 8.06 1.48 16.45
C ALA A 96 6.88 2.37 16.09
N THR A 97 6.88 2.95 14.90
CA THR A 97 5.82 3.84 14.40
C THR A 97 5.45 3.42 13.00
N ILE A 98 4.15 3.32 12.75
CA ILE A 98 3.56 3.02 11.44
C ILE A 98 2.81 4.27 10.99
N GLU A 99 3.23 4.85 9.88
CA GLU A 99 2.62 6.05 9.32
C GLU A 99 1.45 5.67 8.41
N VAL A 100 0.25 6.12 8.78
CA VAL A 100 -0.94 5.94 7.94
C VAL A 100 -0.86 6.93 6.78
N THR A 101 -0.41 6.45 5.63
CA THR A 101 -0.42 7.25 4.41
C THR A 101 -1.87 7.41 3.96
N ARG A 102 -2.48 8.57 4.22
CA ARG A 102 -3.76 8.93 3.59
C ARG A 102 -3.54 9.11 2.09
N ARG A 103 -3.80 8.08 1.30
CA ARG A 103 -3.88 8.22 -0.16
C ARG A 103 -5.16 8.98 -0.51
N TYR A 104 -5.01 10.29 -0.72
CA TYR A 104 -5.97 11.25 -1.27
C TYR A 104 -7.17 11.62 -0.36
N ALA A 105 -7.29 12.92 -0.10
CA ALA A 105 -8.55 13.60 0.23
C ALA A 105 -9.05 14.31 -1.03
#